data_AF-A0A8I1U823-F1
#
_entry.id   AF-A0A8I1U823-F1
#
_cell.length_a   1.000
_cell.length_b   1.000
_cell.length_c   1.000
_cell.angle_alpha   90.00
_cell.angle_beta   90.00
_cell.angle_gamma   90.00
#
_symmetry.space_group_name_H-M   'P 1'
#
loop_
_entity.id
_entity.type
_entity.pdbx_description
1 polymer ?
#
loop_
_entity_poly.entity_id
_entity_poly.type
_entity_poly.pdbx_seq_one_letter_code
_entity_poly.pdbx_strand_id
1 'polypeptide(L)'
;MRVMVLGKASETGERGAPPSQEAFEAMDRFTEELVKAGVLVAGAGLKSGSEARRIIIDGDHRTVIDGPFAETRELVAGFQIWEVKDMDEAIAWASRYPSVAPGRNEIELRPFLEAADLVGLVSPEELATPREGERGKLGVI
;
A
#
# COMPACT_ATOMS: atom_id res chain seq x y z
N MET A 1 4.62 11.67 -9.00
CA MET A 1 3.27 11.22 -8.60
C MET A 1 3.43 10.05 -7.66
N ARG A 2 2.53 9.93 -6.68
CA ARG A 2 2.56 8.80 -5.74
C ARG A 2 1.65 7.68 -6.19
N VAL A 3 2.13 6.45 -6.06
CA VAL A 3 1.38 5.23 -6.36
C VAL A 3 1.44 4.30 -5.15
N MET A 4 0.28 3.85 -4.71
CA MET A 4 0.12 2.76 -3.75
C MET A 4 0.29 1.44 -4.49
N VAL A 5 1.19 0.60 -4.02
CA VAL A 5 1.42 -0.76 -4.52
C VAL A 5 0.91 -1.74 -3.48
N LEU A 6 -0.13 -2.50 -3.79
CA LEU A 6 -0.76 -3.46 -2.88
C LEU A 6 -0.41 -4.87 -3.31
N GLY A 7 0.28 -5.63 -2.46
CA GLY A 7 0.53 -7.06 -2.69
C GLY A 7 -0.65 -7.88 -2.21
N LYS A 8 -1.28 -8.65 -3.11
CA LYS A 8 -2.36 -9.57 -2.76
C LYS A 8 -1.82 -10.70 -1.90
N ALA A 9 -2.51 -11.00 -0.81
CA ALA A 9 -2.17 -12.11 0.06
C ALA A 9 -2.42 -13.45 -0.63
N SER A 10 -1.45 -14.36 -0.48
CA SER A 10 -1.63 -15.76 -0.86
C SER A 10 -2.36 -16.51 0.25
N GLU A 11 -3.03 -17.61 -0.09
CA GLU A 11 -3.68 -18.46 0.90
C GLU A 11 -2.71 -18.97 1.97
N THR A 12 -1.46 -19.24 1.60
CA THR A 12 -0.41 -19.69 2.53
C THR A 12 0.00 -18.57 3.48
N GLY A 13 0.12 -17.33 2.98
CA GLY A 13 0.45 -16.17 3.81
C GLY A 13 -0.63 -15.88 4.84
N GLU A 14 -1.91 -15.99 4.48
CA GLU A 14 -3.02 -15.80 5.42
C GLU A 14 -3.10 -16.88 6.51
N ARG A 15 -2.60 -18.09 6.21
CA ARG A 15 -2.40 -19.14 7.22
C ARG A 15 -1.18 -18.91 8.13
N GLY A 16 -0.48 -17.78 7.97
CA GLY A 16 0.68 -17.41 8.77
C GLY A 16 1.97 -18.10 8.36
N ALA A 17 2.02 -18.74 7.19
CA ALA A 17 3.27 -19.32 6.69
C ALA A 17 4.23 -18.19 6.29
N PRO A 18 5.47 -18.17 6.81
CA PRO A 18 6.45 -17.17 6.40
C PRO A 18 6.84 -17.37 4.91
N PRO A 19 7.31 -16.30 4.23
CA PRO A 19 7.89 -16.44 2.90
C PRO A 19 9.12 -17.37 2.95
N SER A 20 9.45 -18.00 1.81
CA SER A 20 10.71 -18.73 1.70
C SER A 20 11.89 -17.76 1.79
N GLN A 21 13.07 -18.26 2.20
CA GLN A 21 14.27 -17.44 2.26
C GLN A 21 14.61 -16.81 0.91
N GLU A 22 14.50 -17.57 -0.18
CA GLU A 22 14.75 -17.07 -1.54
C GLU A 22 13.78 -15.93 -1.92
N ALA A 23 12.49 -16.09 -1.60
CA ALA A 23 11.48 -15.06 -1.86
C ALA A 23 11.75 -13.78 -1.04
N PHE A 24 12.14 -13.95 0.22
CA PHE A 24 12.51 -12.83 1.09
C PHE A 24 13.72 -12.07 0.54
N GLU A 25 14.81 -12.77 0.20
CA GLU A 25 16.02 -12.15 -0.34
C GLU A 25 15.80 -11.50 -1.71
N ALA A 26 14.96 -12.09 -2.57
CA ALA A 26 14.58 -11.48 -3.84
C ALA A 26 13.81 -10.17 -3.63
N MET A 27 12.88 -10.15 -2.68
CA MET A 27 12.15 -8.94 -2.33
C MET A 27 13.07 -7.87 -1.73
N ASP A 28 13.95 -8.26 -0.83
CA ASP A 28 14.91 -7.35 -0.18
C ASP A 28 15.81 -6.65 -1.22
N ARG A 29 16.38 -7.42 -2.17
CA ARG A 29 17.17 -6.85 -3.28
C ARG A 29 16.35 -5.88 -4.15
N PHE A 30 15.11 -6.24 -4.49
CA PHE A 30 14.24 -5.37 -5.29
C PHE A 30 13.90 -4.08 -4.54
N THR A 31 13.63 -4.17 -3.23
CA THR A 31 13.41 -3.01 -2.36
C THR A 31 14.66 -2.12 -2.30
N GLU A 32 15.86 -2.69 -2.19
CA GLU A 32 17.10 -1.90 -2.24
C GLU A 32 17.27 -1.14 -3.56
N GLU A 33 16.91 -1.75 -4.69
CA GLU A 33 16.96 -1.07 -6.00
C GLU A 33 16.01 0.13 -6.04
N LEU A 34 14.79 -0.02 -5.53
CA LEU A 34 13.81 1.08 -5.44
C LEU A 34 14.31 2.22 -4.54
N VAL A 35 14.94 1.87 -3.41
CA VAL A 35 15.55 2.86 -2.49
C VAL A 35 16.69 3.60 -3.18
N LYS A 36 17.61 2.87 -3.83
CA LYS A 36 18.75 3.46 -4.56
C LYS A 36 18.29 4.36 -5.71
N ALA A 37 17.17 4.04 -6.34
CA ALA A 37 16.55 4.85 -7.38
C ALA A 37 15.76 6.06 -6.84
N GLY A 38 15.57 6.18 -5.52
CA GLY A 38 14.76 7.23 -4.90
C GLY A 38 13.25 7.06 -5.12
N VAL A 39 12.81 5.87 -5.53
CA VAL A 39 11.40 5.56 -5.84
C VAL A 39 10.63 5.16 -4.59
N LEU A 40 11.23 4.41 -3.66
CA LEU A 40 10.54 3.95 -2.46
C LEU A 40 10.37 5.08 -1.43
N VAL A 41 9.12 5.41 -1.13
CA VAL A 41 8.76 6.37 -0.06
C VAL A 41 8.59 5.63 1.27
N ALA A 42 7.82 4.55 1.26
CA ALA A 42 7.56 3.70 2.42
C ALA A 42 7.07 2.32 1.98
N GLY A 43 7.18 1.32 2.83
CA GLY A 43 6.58 0.01 2.57
C GLY A 43 6.73 -0.94 3.74
N ALA A 44 5.83 -1.91 3.83
CA ALA A 44 5.87 -2.96 4.85
C ALA A 44 5.06 -4.19 4.41
N GLY A 45 5.49 -5.35 4.91
CA GLY A 45 4.64 -6.54 4.97
C GLY A 45 3.62 -6.40 6.10
N LEU A 46 2.42 -6.91 5.88
CA LEU A 46 1.34 -6.96 6.86
C LEU A 46 1.26 -8.37 7.47
N LYS A 47 0.78 -8.41 8.72
CA LYS A 47 0.40 -9.66 9.38
C LYS A 47 -0.86 -10.24 8.73
N SER A 48 -1.11 -11.53 8.98
CA SER A 48 -2.34 -12.22 8.58
C SER A 48 -3.58 -11.41 9.00
N GLY A 49 -4.63 -11.44 8.18
CA GLY A 49 -5.89 -10.76 8.49
C GLY A 49 -6.51 -11.20 9.83
N SER A 50 -6.17 -12.40 10.31
CA SER A 50 -6.59 -12.91 11.63
C SER A 50 -6.03 -12.11 12.82
N GLU A 51 -4.91 -11.42 12.64
CA GLU A 51 -4.32 -10.54 13.66
C GLU A 51 -4.90 -9.11 13.60
N ALA A 52 -5.70 -8.78 12.59
CA ALA A 52 -6.27 -7.46 12.45
C ALA A 52 -7.40 -7.20 13.45
N ARG A 53 -7.69 -5.92 13.70
CA ARG A 53 -8.87 -5.44 14.41
C ARG A 53 -9.62 -4.46 13.52
N ARG A 54 -10.94 -4.51 13.57
CA ARG A 54 -11.81 -3.59 12.86
C ARG A 54 -12.63 -2.78 13.83
N ILE A 55 -12.86 -1.53 13.48
CA ILE A 55 -13.73 -0.63 14.21
C ILE A 55 -14.90 -0.30 13.29
N ILE A 56 -16.10 -0.72 13.68
CA ILE A 56 -17.34 -0.28 13.04
C ILE A 56 -17.72 1.06 13.67
N ILE A 57 -17.93 2.06 12.82
CA ILE A 57 -18.34 3.42 13.23
C ILE A 57 -19.77 3.61 12.73
N ASP A 58 -20.70 3.85 13.66
CA ASP A 58 -22.11 4.12 13.38
C ASP A 58 -22.54 5.36 14.18
N GLY A 59 -22.49 6.52 13.52
CA GLY A 59 -22.60 7.82 14.19
C GLY A 59 -21.55 7.99 15.29
N ASP A 60 -22.02 8.17 16.53
CA ASP A 60 -21.17 8.28 17.71
C ASP A 60 -20.81 6.94 18.35
N HIS A 61 -21.34 5.83 17.85
CA HIS A 61 -21.04 4.50 18.35
C HIS A 61 -19.80 3.91 17.66
N ARG A 62 -18.95 3.25 18.46
CA ARG A 62 -17.72 2.59 17.99
C ARG A 62 -17.67 1.18 18.55
N THR A 63 -17.64 0.18 17.67
CA THR A 63 -17.57 -1.24 18.05
C THR A 63 -16.30 -1.86 17.50
N VAL A 64 -15.46 -2.42 18.38
CA VAL A 64 -14.25 -3.14 17.99
C VAL A 64 -14.58 -4.62 17.80
N ILE A 65 -14.18 -5.19 16.68
CA ILE A 65 -14.29 -6.61 16.37
C ILE A 65 -12.98 -7.14 15.78
N ASP A 66 -12.81 -8.45 15.80
CA ASP A 66 -11.68 -9.09 15.12
C ASP A 66 -11.81 -8.93 13.59
N GLY A 67 -10.66 -8.75 12.95
CA GLY A 67 -10.56 -8.70 11.50
C GLY A 67 -10.51 -10.08 10.85
N PRO A 68 -10.29 -10.14 9.52
CA PRO A 68 -10.18 -9.00 8.60
C PRO A 68 -11.57 -8.45 8.22
N PHE A 69 -11.65 -7.62 7.16
CA PHE A 69 -12.94 -7.22 6.61
C PHE A 69 -13.72 -8.48 6.16
N ALA A 70 -14.99 -8.59 6.56
CA ALA A 70 -15.81 -9.76 6.25
C ALA A 70 -15.99 -9.89 4.72
N GLU A 71 -16.11 -11.12 4.21
CA GLU A 71 -16.26 -11.45 2.77
C GLU A 71 -15.07 -11.11 1.86
N THR A 72 -13.89 -10.85 2.43
CA THR A 72 -12.68 -10.59 1.62
C THR A 72 -12.09 -11.91 1.11
N ARG A 73 -12.34 -12.23 -0.16
CA ARG A 73 -11.59 -13.29 -0.86
C ARG A 73 -10.15 -12.88 -1.17
N GLU A 74 -9.87 -11.59 -1.11
CA GLU A 74 -8.62 -10.99 -1.56
C GLU A 74 -8.14 -10.02 -0.48
N LEU A 75 -7.13 -10.45 0.28
CA LEU A 75 -6.51 -9.66 1.34
C LEU A 75 -5.21 -9.03 0.84
N VAL A 76 -4.70 -8.07 1.60
CA VAL A 76 -3.43 -7.39 1.31
C VAL A 76 -2.36 -7.93 2.24
N ALA A 77 -1.30 -8.53 1.68
CA ALA A 77 -0.15 -9.04 2.43
C ALA A 77 0.93 -7.98 2.68
N GLY A 78 0.86 -6.85 1.99
CA GLY A 78 1.86 -5.79 2.10
C GLY A 78 1.53 -4.61 1.22
N PHE A 79 2.17 -3.48 1.51
CA PHE A 79 2.07 -2.29 0.70
C PHE A 79 3.42 -1.63 0.48
N GLN A 80 3.53 -0.88 -0.61
CA GLN A 80 4.60 0.09 -0.83
C GLN A 80 3.99 1.40 -1.36
N ILE A 81 4.64 2.51 -1.09
CA ILE A 81 4.35 3.82 -1.68
C ILE A 81 5.54 4.18 -2.54
N TRP A 82 5.30 4.36 -3.83
CA TRP A 82 6.32 4.76 -4.79
C TRP A 82 6.10 6.19 -5.24
N GLU A 83 7.17 6.98 -5.30
CA GLU A 83 7.22 8.26 -6.00
C GLU A 83 7.84 8.01 -7.38
N VAL A 84 7.05 8.18 -8.43
CA VAL A 84 7.44 7.94 -9.83
C VAL A 84 7.05 9.11 -10.71
N LYS A 85 7.63 9.22 -11.89
CA LYS A 85 7.29 10.23 -12.90
C LYS A 85 5.84 10.08 -13.37
N ASP A 86 5.43 8.86 -13.70
CA ASP A 86 4.12 8.53 -14.26
C ASP A 86 3.75 7.04 -14.03
N MET A 87 2.55 6.64 -14.45
CA MET A 87 2.10 5.25 -14.30
C MET A 87 2.89 4.25 -15.16
N ASP A 88 3.47 4.68 -16.27
CA ASP A 88 4.31 3.81 -17.10
C ASP A 88 5.60 3.44 -16.37
N GLU A 89 6.22 4.40 -15.67
CA GLU A 89 7.34 4.11 -14.78
C GLU A 89 6.94 3.16 -13.65
N ALA A 90 5.79 3.36 -12.99
CA ALA A 90 5.30 2.43 -11.97
C ALA A 90 5.12 1.00 -12.53
N ILE A 91 4.54 0.86 -13.72
CA ILE A 91 4.35 -0.44 -14.38
C ILE A 91 5.70 -1.07 -14.74
N ALA A 92 6.69 -0.28 -15.17
CA ALA A 92 8.02 -0.77 -15.46
C ALA A 92 8.70 -1.35 -14.20
N TRP A 93 8.59 -0.68 -13.05
CA TRP A 93 9.07 -1.22 -11.77
C TRP A 93 8.30 -2.47 -11.35
N ALA A 94 6.96 -2.43 -11.42
CA ALA A 94 6.06 -3.52 -11.06
C ALA A 94 6.27 -4.80 -11.89
N SER A 95 6.68 -4.66 -13.16
CA SER A 95 6.99 -5.79 -14.03
C SER A 95 8.20 -6.61 -13.57
N ARG A 96 9.02 -6.05 -12.67
CA ARG A 96 10.19 -6.72 -12.07
C ARG A 96 9.90 -7.23 -10.66
N TYR A 97 8.67 -7.08 -10.16
CA TYR A 97 8.29 -7.42 -8.79
C TYR A 97 8.47 -8.93 -8.55
N PRO A 98 9.31 -9.32 -7.57
CA PRO A 98 9.53 -10.72 -7.23
C PRO A 98 8.25 -11.50 -6.88
N SER A 99 8.18 -12.75 -7.33
CA SER A 99 7.15 -13.69 -6.88
C SER A 99 7.44 -14.11 -5.44
N VAL A 100 6.55 -13.75 -4.51
CA VAL A 100 6.76 -13.99 -3.06
C VAL A 100 6.09 -15.26 -2.53
N ALA A 101 5.24 -15.90 -3.34
CA ALA A 101 4.60 -17.17 -3.02
C ALA A 101 4.48 -18.08 -4.26
N PRO A 102 4.30 -19.40 -4.09
CA PRO A 102 3.96 -20.30 -5.20
C PRO A 102 2.62 -19.92 -5.86
N GLY A 103 2.50 -20.14 -7.16
CA GLY A 103 1.26 -19.92 -7.91
C GLY A 103 1.08 -18.48 -8.39
N ARG A 104 -0.18 -18.06 -8.56
CA ARG A 104 -0.53 -16.73 -9.06
C ARG A 104 -0.30 -15.69 -7.97
N ASN A 105 0.56 -14.71 -8.26
CA ASN A 105 0.78 -13.53 -7.43
C ASN A 105 0.19 -12.32 -8.17
N GLU A 106 -0.37 -11.39 -7.42
CA GLU A 106 -0.97 -10.17 -7.98
C GLU A 106 -0.53 -8.97 -7.15
N ILE A 107 -0.20 -7.88 -7.84
CA ILE A 107 0.01 -6.58 -7.24
C ILE A 107 -0.95 -5.59 -7.91
N GLU A 108 -1.50 -4.68 -7.14
CA GLU A 108 -2.32 -3.58 -7.65
C GLU A 108 -1.55 -2.27 -7.53
N LEU A 109 -1.49 -1.51 -8.63
CA LEU A 109 -0.95 -0.15 -8.63
C LEU A 109 -2.11 0.83 -8.62
N ARG A 110 -2.22 1.63 -7.56
CA ARG A 110 -3.29 2.60 -7.37
C ARG A 110 -2.70 4.00 -7.15
N PRO A 111 -2.88 4.94 -8.08
CA PRO A 111 -2.48 6.32 -7.88
C PRO A 111 -3.09 6.93 -6.60
N PHE A 112 -2.34 7.79 -5.93
CA PHE A 112 -2.89 8.66 -4.89
C PHE A 112 -3.77 9.74 -5.54
N LEU A 113 -4.76 10.22 -4.79
CA LEU A 113 -5.39 11.50 -5.10
C LEU A 113 -4.37 12.61 -4.86
N GLU A 114 -4.19 13.48 -5.85
CA GLU A 114 -3.34 14.66 -5.74
C GLU A 114 -4.18 15.94 -5.82
N ALA A 115 -3.58 17.10 -5.50
CA ALA A 115 -4.30 18.37 -5.46
C ALA A 115 -5.05 18.70 -6.77
N ALA A 116 -4.51 18.27 -7.92
CA ALA A 116 -5.13 18.44 -9.22
C ALA A 116 -6.48 17.68 -9.36
N ASP A 117 -6.67 16.58 -8.64
CA ASP A 117 -7.88 15.75 -8.69
C ASP A 117 -9.02 16.32 -7.83
N LEU A 118 -8.71 17.27 -6.94
CA LEU A 118 -9.65 17.84 -5.96
C LEU A 118 -10.20 19.20 -6.37
N VAL A 119 -9.83 19.68 -7.56
CA VAL A 119 -10.28 20.97 -8.08
C VAL A 119 -11.81 20.99 -8.15
N GLY A 120 -12.43 21.85 -7.32
CA GLY A 120 -13.89 21.99 -7.21
C GLY A 120 -14.54 21.30 -6.01
N LEU A 121 -13.82 20.39 -5.33
CA LEU A 121 -14.22 19.84 -4.01
C LEU A 121 -13.67 20.66 -2.85
N VAL A 122 -12.49 21.24 -3.07
CA VAL A 122 -11.72 22.03 -2.11
C VAL A 122 -11.32 23.34 -2.79
N SER A 123 -11.36 24.46 -2.08
CA SER A 123 -10.99 25.74 -2.67
C SER A 123 -9.48 25.80 -3.01
N PRO A 124 -9.07 26.61 -4.00
CA PRO A 124 -7.64 26.78 -4.32
C PRO A 124 -6.79 27.26 -3.15
N GLU A 125 -7.38 28.04 -2.23
CA GLU A 125 -6.71 28.53 -1.02
C GLU A 125 -6.46 27.40 -0.02
N GLU A 126 -7.44 26.53 0.19
CA GLU A 126 -7.30 25.35 1.07
C GLU A 126 -6.31 24.32 0.51
N LEU A 127 -6.23 24.16 -0.81
CA LEU A 127 -5.23 23.30 -1.47
C LEU A 127 -3.81 23.88 -1.40
N ALA A 128 -3.68 25.21 -1.48
CA ALA A 128 -2.39 25.90 -1.44
C ALA A 128 -1.85 26.10 -0.02
N THR A 129 -2.69 25.97 1.00
CA THR A 129 -2.29 26.13 2.41
C THR A 129 -1.39 24.96 2.82
N PRO A 130 -0.08 25.19 3.05
CA PRO A 130 0.80 24.13 3.51
C PRO A 130 0.31 23.66 4.87
N ARG A 131 -0.02 22.39 4.98
CA ARG A 131 -0.43 21.84 6.28
C ARG A 131 0.81 21.70 7.13
N GLU A 132 0.88 22.51 8.19
CA GLU A 132 2.02 22.50 9.09
C GLU A 132 2.15 21.14 9.84
N GLY A 133 3.39 20.81 10.20
CA GLY A 133 3.73 19.60 10.94
C GLY A 133 3.77 18.32 10.09
N GLU A 134 3.71 17.16 10.76
CA GLU A 134 3.85 15.84 10.12
C GLU A 134 2.69 15.54 9.14
N ARG A 135 1.53 16.18 9.32
CA ARG A 135 0.36 16.00 8.44
C ARG A 135 0.61 16.44 7.00
N GLY A 136 1.43 17.47 6.78
CA GLY A 136 1.81 17.91 5.44
C GLY A 136 2.73 16.92 4.71
N LYS A 137 3.48 16.10 5.44
CA LYS A 137 4.43 15.13 4.87
C LYS A 137 3.75 13.82 4.44
N LEU A 138 2.59 13.50 5.00
CA LEU A 138 1.87 12.24 4.73
C LEU A 138 0.94 12.33 3.52
N GLY A 139 0.77 13.53 2.94
CA GLY A 139 -0.13 13.80 1.82
C GLY A 139 -1.56 13.29 2.04
N VAL A 140 -1.97 13.30 3.30
CA VAL A 140 -3.34 13.03 3.74
C VAL A 140 -4.09 14.35 3.58
N ILE A 141 -5.15 14.36 2.78
CA ILE A 141 -6.18 15.41 2.74
C ILE A 141 -6.98 15.38 4.05
#